data_AF-A0A8S1EW22-F1
#
_entry.id   AF-A0A8S1EW22-F1
#
_cell.length_a   1.000
_cell.length_b   1.000
_cell.length_c   1.000
_cell.angle_alpha   90.00
_cell.angle_beta   90.00
_cell.angle_gamma   90.00
#
_symmetry.space_group_name_H-M   'P 1'
#
loop_
_entity.id
_entity.type
_entity.pdbx_description
1 polymer ?
#
loop_
_entity_poly.entity_id
_entity_poly.type
_entity_poly.pdbx_seq_one_letter_code
_entity_poly.pdbx_strand_id
1 'polypeptide(L)'
;MGYLCVTVGNVFVGANVVQRAQLGENYLENIEVVAVRGSKNIGLVARILHDHGATVREFDHQIHSDSAIASSISLADIFLDGVQKGGKLEEAASNNHRLIVAQCDCDDPFSAMSAVARISMALAKREISNHGQRLIASDELNYWKKLNRYERNSK
;
A
#
# COMPACT_ATOMS: atom_id res chain seq x y z
N MET A 1 22.34 -30.06 -9.14
CA MET A 1 21.93 -30.59 -7.81
C MET A 1 22.24 -29.51 -6.80
N GLY A 2 21.37 -29.00 -5.94
CA GLY A 2 19.97 -29.27 -5.66
C GLY A 2 19.61 -28.36 -4.48
N TYR A 3 18.53 -27.60 -4.63
CA TYR A 3 17.65 -26.99 -3.63
C TYR A 3 18.19 -26.63 -2.22
N LEU A 4 18.07 -25.35 -1.85
CA LEU A 4 17.34 -25.02 -0.63
C LEU A 4 16.42 -23.82 -0.89
N CYS A 5 15.14 -24.04 -0.63
CA CYS A 5 14.02 -23.18 -0.93
C CYS A 5 13.26 -22.96 0.38
N VAL A 6 12.78 -21.72 0.53
CA VAL A 6 11.62 -21.25 1.31
C VAL A 6 11.72 -21.01 2.83
N THR A 7 11.16 -19.85 3.20
CA THR A 7 10.28 -19.60 4.38
C THR A 7 10.92 -19.44 5.74
N VAL A 8 11.39 -18.23 6.05
CA VAL A 8 11.29 -17.72 7.44
C VAL A 8 10.90 -16.23 7.54
N GLY A 9 10.67 -15.53 6.43
CA GLY A 9 10.46 -14.07 6.45
C GLY A 9 9.08 -13.58 6.90
N ASN A 10 8.03 -14.41 6.87
CA ASN A 10 6.64 -13.91 6.92
C ASN A 10 5.82 -14.33 8.15
N VAL A 11 6.41 -15.03 9.14
CA VAL A 11 5.63 -15.55 10.29
C VAL A 11 5.57 -14.57 11.48
N PHE A 12 6.42 -13.54 11.52
CA PHE A 12 6.57 -12.70 12.73
C PHE A 12 6.02 -11.28 12.66
N VAL A 13 5.42 -10.85 11.54
CA VAL A 13 4.94 -9.47 11.42
C VAL A 13 3.64 -9.26 12.21
N GLY A 14 2.73 -10.25 12.24
CA GLY A 14 1.43 -10.10 12.90
C GLY A 14 1.39 -10.46 14.40
N ALA A 15 2.20 -11.42 14.86
CA ALA A 15 2.06 -11.99 16.20
C ALA A 15 2.64 -11.12 17.34
N ASN A 16 3.45 -10.10 17.03
CA ASN A 16 4.17 -9.28 18.01
C ASN A 16 3.84 -7.78 17.95
N VAL A 17 2.83 -7.36 17.18
CA VAL A 17 2.52 -5.93 16.96
C VAL A 17 2.19 -5.22 18.28
N VAL A 18 1.36 -5.83 19.13
CA VAL A 18 0.95 -5.21 20.41
C VAL A 18 2.11 -5.14 21.41
N GLN A 19 2.96 -6.19 21.49
CA GLN A 19 4.13 -6.19 22.36
C GLN A 19 5.24 -5.23 21.88
N ARG A 20 5.38 -5.01 20.56
CA ARG A 20 6.39 -4.08 20.00
C ARG A 20 5.95 -2.63 20.03
N ALA A 21 4.67 -2.34 19.82
CA ALA A 21 4.10 -1.02 20.07
C ALA A 21 4.23 -0.63 21.56
N GLN A 22 4.10 -1.60 22.48
CA GLN A 22 4.38 -1.40 23.92
C GLN A 22 5.87 -1.15 24.24
N LEU A 23 6.79 -1.56 23.36
CA LEU A 23 8.24 -1.29 23.45
C LEU A 23 8.64 0.05 22.83
N GLY A 24 7.70 0.81 22.24
CA GLY A 24 7.94 2.14 21.68
C GLY A 24 8.56 2.15 20.27
N GLU A 25 8.60 1.02 19.56
CA GLU A 25 9.13 0.96 18.19
C GLU A 25 8.02 1.25 17.16
N ASN A 26 7.69 2.53 16.98
CA ASN A 26 6.80 2.98 15.90
C ASN A 26 7.58 3.07 14.58
N TYR A 27 7.67 1.97 13.85
CA TYR A 27 8.49 1.90 12.62
C TYR A 27 8.00 2.81 11.48
N LEU A 28 6.75 3.27 11.53
CA LEU A 28 6.16 4.18 10.55
C LEU A 28 5.88 5.57 11.15
N GLU A 29 6.54 5.92 12.25
CA GLU A 29 6.44 7.28 12.81
C GLU A 29 6.82 8.32 11.75
N ASN A 30 6.02 9.39 11.65
CA ASN A 30 6.13 10.46 10.64
C ASN A 30 5.82 10.04 9.19
N ILE A 31 5.29 8.84 8.95
CA ILE A 31 4.82 8.44 7.63
C ILE A 31 3.36 8.90 7.46
N GLU A 32 3.11 9.74 6.45
CA GLU A 32 1.77 10.20 6.10
C GLU A 32 1.13 9.27 5.06
N VAL A 33 0.00 8.67 5.41
CA VAL A 33 -0.76 7.76 4.55
C VAL A 33 -2.10 8.38 4.19
N VAL A 34 -2.37 8.48 2.90
CA VAL A 34 -3.69 8.82 2.38
C VAL A 34 -4.36 7.56 1.88
N ALA A 35 -5.51 7.21 2.45
CA ALA A 35 -6.28 6.05 2.05
C ALA A 35 -7.60 6.49 1.43
N VAL A 36 -7.81 6.22 0.14
CA VAL A 36 -9.03 6.62 -0.56
C VAL A 36 -9.89 5.38 -0.79
N ARG A 37 -10.95 5.26 0.00
CA ARG A 37 -11.93 4.19 -0.08
C ARG A 37 -12.75 4.35 -1.36
N GLY A 38 -12.99 3.22 -2.03
CA GLY A 38 -13.70 3.14 -3.30
C GLY A 38 -14.27 1.75 -3.53
N SER A 39 -13.93 1.14 -4.66
CA SER A 39 -14.36 -0.22 -5.02
C SER A 39 -13.49 -1.32 -4.43
N LYS A 40 -12.31 -0.98 -3.90
CA LYS A 40 -11.34 -1.95 -3.37
C LYS A 40 -11.28 -1.93 -1.84
N ASN A 41 -11.03 -3.11 -1.26
CA ASN A 41 -10.90 -3.27 0.18
C ASN A 41 -9.49 -2.93 0.66
N ILE A 42 -9.30 -1.68 1.08
CA ILE A 42 -8.02 -1.17 1.60
C ILE A 42 -8.01 -0.96 3.13
N GLY A 43 -9.17 -1.11 3.79
CA GLY A 43 -9.35 -0.73 5.19
C GLY A 43 -8.45 -1.48 6.17
N LEU A 44 -8.26 -2.79 5.96
CA LEU A 44 -7.36 -3.59 6.81
C LEU A 44 -5.89 -3.16 6.66
N VAL A 45 -5.46 -2.81 5.44
CA VAL A 45 -4.09 -2.31 5.19
C VAL A 45 -3.89 -0.96 5.87
N ALA A 46 -4.82 -0.04 5.70
CA ALA A 46 -4.81 1.27 6.36
C ALA A 46 -4.73 1.12 7.89
N ARG A 47 -5.53 0.21 8.45
CA ARG A 47 -5.55 -0.05 9.88
C ARG A 47 -4.22 -0.61 10.39
N ILE A 48 -3.63 -1.58 9.70
CA ILE A 48 -2.34 -2.16 10.09
C ILE A 48 -1.25 -1.07 10.05
N LEU A 49 -1.21 -0.23 9.01
CA LEU A 49 -0.23 0.87 8.93
C LEU A 49 -0.38 1.87 10.09
N HIS A 50 -1.62 2.23 10.43
CA HIS A 50 -1.92 3.06 11.60
C HIS A 50 -1.43 2.40 12.89
N ASP A 51 -1.72 1.11 13.09
CA ASP A 51 -1.31 0.37 14.28
C ASP A 51 0.22 0.20 14.39
N HIS A 52 0.98 0.48 13.30
CA HIS A 52 2.45 0.53 13.27
C HIS A 52 3.02 1.97 13.37
N GLY A 53 2.18 2.96 13.66
CA GLY A 53 2.59 4.34 13.96
C GLY A 53 2.46 5.35 12.82
N ALA A 54 1.90 4.95 11.67
CA ALA A 54 1.68 5.88 10.56
C ALA A 54 0.49 6.82 10.82
N THR A 55 0.58 8.07 10.36
CA THR A 55 -0.56 8.99 10.34
C THR A 55 -1.44 8.66 9.14
N VAL A 56 -2.61 8.07 9.39
CA VAL A 56 -3.53 7.66 8.31
C VAL A 56 -4.70 8.63 8.18
N ARG A 57 -4.84 9.24 7.00
CA ARG A 57 -6.00 10.06 6.62
C ARG A 57 -6.86 9.29 5.62
N GLU A 58 -8.08 8.99 6.02
CA GLU A 58 -9.01 8.24 5.19
C GLU A 58 -10.02 9.17 4.51
N PHE A 59 -10.22 8.95 3.22
CA PHE A 59 -11.21 9.62 2.40
C PHE A 59 -12.17 8.60 1.81
N ASP A 60 -13.44 8.96 1.72
CA ASP A 60 -14.42 8.26 0.89
C ASP A 60 -14.60 9.04 -0.41
N HIS A 61 -14.28 8.42 -1.55
CA HIS A 61 -14.37 9.03 -2.88
C HIS A 61 -15.81 9.42 -3.28
N GLN A 62 -16.84 8.84 -2.65
CA GLN A 62 -18.23 9.22 -2.91
C GLN A 62 -18.64 10.48 -2.14
N ILE A 63 -17.93 10.80 -1.06
CA ILE A 63 -18.30 11.86 -0.12
C ILE A 63 -17.38 13.08 -0.29
N HIS A 64 -16.08 12.85 -0.54
CA HIS A 64 -15.06 13.89 -0.56
C HIS A 64 -14.75 14.34 -1.99
N SER A 65 -14.41 15.62 -2.16
CA SER A 65 -14.04 16.15 -3.47
C SER A 65 -12.65 15.67 -3.90
N ASP A 66 -12.52 15.34 -5.19
CA ASP A 66 -11.23 14.94 -5.79
C ASP A 66 -10.12 15.97 -5.56
N SER A 67 -10.45 17.27 -5.47
CA SER A 67 -9.46 18.32 -5.19
C SER A 67 -8.91 18.24 -3.77
N ALA A 68 -9.75 17.99 -2.77
CA ALA A 68 -9.30 17.87 -1.38
C ALA A 68 -8.44 16.61 -1.18
N ILE A 69 -8.83 15.52 -1.84
CA ILE A 69 -8.05 14.27 -1.83
C ILE A 69 -6.71 14.48 -2.54
N ALA A 70 -6.70 15.09 -3.73
CA ALA A 70 -5.49 15.38 -4.50
C ALA A 70 -4.47 16.21 -3.70
N SER A 71 -4.92 17.28 -3.02
CA SER A 71 -4.04 18.08 -2.15
C SER A 71 -3.42 17.27 -1.02
N SER A 72 -4.15 16.28 -0.49
CA SER A 72 -3.61 15.39 0.55
C SER A 72 -2.59 14.40 -0.03
N ILE A 73 -2.84 13.85 -1.23
CA ILE A 73 -1.91 12.95 -1.94
C ILE A 73 -0.57 13.64 -2.22
N SER A 74 -0.58 14.93 -2.57
CA SER A 74 0.65 15.69 -2.85
C SER A 74 1.61 15.81 -1.67
N LEU A 75 1.12 15.60 -0.44
CA LEU A 75 1.92 15.69 0.80
C LEU A 75 2.15 14.32 1.46
N ALA A 76 1.59 13.25 0.90
CA ALA A 76 1.66 11.92 1.48
C ALA A 76 2.96 11.19 1.13
N ASP A 77 3.35 10.26 1.99
CA ASP A 77 4.37 9.25 1.70
C ASP A 77 3.77 8.04 0.98
N ILE A 78 2.54 7.67 1.37
CA ILE A 78 1.84 6.50 0.87
C ILE A 78 0.44 6.91 0.43
N PHE A 79 0.06 6.47 -0.77
CA PHE A 79 -1.30 6.56 -1.26
C PHE A 79 -1.87 5.15 -1.44
N LEU A 80 -2.87 4.79 -0.62
CA LEU A 80 -3.66 3.57 -0.82
C LEU A 80 -4.82 3.88 -1.77
N ASP A 81 -4.68 3.45 -3.02
CA ASP A 81 -5.66 3.70 -4.08
C ASP A 81 -6.74 2.61 -4.09
N GLY A 82 -7.88 2.91 -3.46
CA GLY A 82 -9.04 2.04 -3.44
C GLY A 82 -10.05 2.29 -4.58
N VAL A 83 -9.78 3.23 -5.50
CA VAL A 83 -10.72 3.64 -6.56
C VAL A 83 -10.27 3.12 -7.92
N GLN A 84 -8.96 3.19 -8.22
CA GLN A 84 -8.37 2.84 -9.52
C GLN A 84 -9.00 3.54 -10.73
N LYS A 85 -9.63 4.70 -10.52
CA LYS A 85 -10.04 5.58 -11.60
C LYS A 85 -8.95 6.63 -11.75
N GLY A 86 -8.37 6.73 -12.95
CA GLY A 86 -7.43 7.78 -13.28
C GLY A 86 -8.04 9.19 -13.14
N GLY A 87 -7.36 10.21 -13.67
CA GLY A 87 -7.80 11.60 -13.53
C GLY A 87 -7.07 12.31 -12.41
N LYS A 88 -7.77 13.15 -11.63
CA LYS A 88 -7.12 14.08 -10.68
C LYS A 88 -6.29 13.39 -9.59
N LEU A 89 -6.72 12.23 -9.11
CA LEU A 89 -5.97 11.47 -8.09
C LEU A 89 -4.67 10.90 -8.68
N GLU A 90 -4.72 10.41 -9.92
CA GLU A 90 -3.56 9.88 -10.63
C GLU A 90 -2.58 11.00 -11.03
N GLU A 91 -3.10 12.17 -11.41
CA GLU A 91 -2.31 13.38 -11.67
C GLU A 91 -1.60 13.85 -10.39
N ALA A 92 -2.31 13.91 -9.26
CA ALA A 92 -1.73 14.24 -7.96
C ALA A 92 -0.64 13.24 -7.55
N ALA A 93 -0.89 11.95 -7.78
CA ALA A 93 0.09 10.91 -7.51
C ALA A 93 1.34 11.02 -8.40
N SER A 94 1.17 11.39 -9.67
CA SER A 94 2.27 11.56 -10.62
C SER A 94 3.14 12.80 -10.31
N ASN A 95 2.55 13.83 -9.71
CA ASN A 95 3.26 15.05 -9.30
C ASN A 95 4.11 14.85 -8.03
N ASN A 96 3.85 13.80 -7.23
CA ASN A 96 4.62 13.48 -6.05
C ASN A 96 5.64 12.36 -6.34
N HIS A 97 6.86 12.76 -6.74
CA HIS A 97 7.94 11.84 -7.13
C HIS A 97 8.42 10.87 -6.04
N ARG A 98 8.11 11.12 -4.76
CA ARG A 98 8.45 10.23 -3.63
C ARG A 98 7.28 9.37 -3.16
N LEU A 99 6.11 9.50 -3.78
CA LEU A 99 4.91 8.79 -3.36
C LEU A 99 5.02 7.28 -3.62
N ILE A 100 4.67 6.48 -2.62
CA ILE A 100 4.39 5.07 -2.80
C ILE A 100 2.90 4.91 -3.09
N VAL A 101 2.56 4.54 -4.32
CA VAL A 101 1.17 4.27 -4.70
C VAL A 101 0.91 2.78 -4.58
N ALA A 102 0.10 2.38 -3.60
CA ALA A 102 -0.23 0.99 -3.34
C ALA A 102 -1.67 0.69 -3.74
N GLN A 103 -1.80 -0.12 -4.79
CA GLN A 103 -3.09 -0.69 -5.19
C GLN A 103 -3.33 -1.96 -4.40
N CYS A 104 -4.32 -1.93 -3.52
CA CYS A 104 -4.63 -3.04 -2.63
C CYS A 104 -6.11 -3.40 -2.75
N ASP A 105 -6.39 -4.70 -2.67
CA ASP A 105 -7.74 -5.24 -2.53
C ASP A 105 -7.61 -6.48 -1.65
N CYS A 106 -7.87 -6.32 -0.35
CA CYS A 106 -7.54 -7.30 0.69
C CYS A 106 -8.77 -7.56 1.56
N ASP A 107 -9.38 -8.72 1.36
CA ASP A 107 -10.54 -9.17 2.13
C ASP A 107 -10.16 -9.89 3.43
N ASP A 108 -8.92 -10.36 3.52
CA ASP A 108 -8.43 -11.14 4.64
C ASP A 108 -7.14 -10.55 5.27
N PRO A 109 -6.87 -10.86 6.55
CA PRO A 109 -5.69 -10.34 7.25
C PRO A 109 -4.35 -10.76 6.64
N PHE A 110 -4.23 -11.94 6.02
CA PHE A 110 -2.97 -12.41 5.45
C PHE A 110 -2.62 -11.64 4.18
N SER A 111 -3.60 -11.43 3.31
CA SER A 111 -3.44 -10.56 2.13
C SER A 111 -3.09 -9.14 2.54
N ALA A 112 -3.73 -8.61 3.59
CA ALA A 112 -3.42 -7.27 4.10
C ALA A 112 -2.00 -7.17 4.67
N MET A 113 -1.54 -8.16 5.45
CA MET A 113 -0.15 -8.21 5.94
C MET A 113 0.87 -8.33 4.81
N SER A 114 0.58 -9.13 3.78
CA SER A 114 1.40 -9.24 2.56
C SER A 114 1.53 -7.90 1.85
N ALA A 115 0.41 -7.17 1.70
CA ALA A 115 0.39 -5.83 1.14
C ALA A 115 1.24 -4.84 1.95
N VAL A 116 1.09 -4.82 3.27
CA VAL A 116 1.91 -3.99 4.17
C VAL A 116 3.40 -4.30 4.02
N ALA A 117 3.78 -5.58 3.96
CA ALA A 117 5.18 -5.96 3.77
C ALA A 117 5.77 -5.43 2.45
N ARG A 118 4.99 -5.46 1.35
CA ARG A 118 5.41 -4.89 0.05
C ARG A 118 5.54 -3.37 0.11
N ILE A 119 4.62 -2.70 0.80
CA ILE A 119 4.67 -1.26 1.04
C ILE A 119 5.93 -0.90 1.84
N SER A 120 6.24 -1.63 2.90
CA SER A 120 7.45 -1.42 3.71
C SER A 120 8.73 -1.62 2.90
N MET A 121 8.79 -2.63 2.05
CA MET A 121 9.91 -2.82 1.11
C MET A 121 10.04 -1.65 0.13
N ALA A 122 8.91 -1.09 -0.31
CA ALA A 122 8.90 0.05 -1.21
C ALA A 122 9.42 1.33 -0.55
N LEU A 123 9.06 1.57 0.72
CA LEU A 123 9.62 2.65 1.53
C LEU A 123 11.13 2.48 1.69
N ALA A 124 11.60 1.28 2.05
CA ALA A 124 13.04 1.01 2.20
C ALA A 124 13.81 1.26 0.89
N LYS A 125 13.24 0.86 -0.26
CA LYS A 125 13.82 1.15 -1.57
C LYS A 125 13.82 2.63 -1.90
N ARG A 126 12.75 3.35 -1.54
CA ARG A 126 12.63 4.80 -1.71
C ARG A 126 13.73 5.56 -0.98
N GLU A 127 14.13 5.14 0.21
CA GLU A 127 15.22 5.80 0.94
C GLU A 127 16.58 5.65 0.23
N ILE A 128 16.75 4.62 -0.59
CA ILE A 128 17.96 4.41 -1.40
C ILE A 128 17.86 5.14 -2.74
N SER A 129 16.72 5.05 -3.41
CA SER A 129 16.54 5.62 -4.76
C SER A 129 16.15 7.09 -4.75
N ASN A 130 15.65 7.61 -3.63
CA ASN A 130 14.92 8.87 -3.50
C ASN A 130 13.72 9.02 -4.45
N HIS A 131 13.20 7.89 -4.95
CA HIS A 131 12.06 7.85 -5.86
C HIS A 131 10.98 6.90 -5.34
N GLY A 132 9.75 7.37 -5.40
CA GLY A 132 8.55 6.58 -5.16
C GLY A 132 8.35 5.52 -6.23
N GLN A 133 7.36 4.66 -6.01
CA GLN A 133 6.98 3.65 -6.99
C GLN A 133 5.51 3.27 -6.84
N ARG A 134 4.91 2.82 -7.93
CA ARG A 134 3.59 2.20 -7.94
C ARG A 134 3.73 0.69 -7.78
N LEU A 135 2.93 0.10 -6.90
CA LEU A 135 2.95 -1.33 -6.64
C LEU A 135 1.53 -1.89 -6.50
N ILE A 136 1.38 -3.14 -6.95
CA ILE A 136 0.21 -3.96 -6.69
C ILE A 136 0.49 -4.76 -5.41
N ALA A 137 -0.16 -4.36 -4.33
CA ALA A 137 0.13 -4.87 -3.01
C ALA A 137 -0.66 -6.14 -2.67
N SER A 138 -1.81 -6.37 -3.30
CA SER A 138 -2.65 -7.54 -3.02
C SER A 138 -2.25 -8.80 -3.80
N ASP A 139 -2.60 -9.95 -3.22
CA ASP A 139 -2.44 -11.29 -3.76
C ASP A 139 -3.72 -11.79 -4.45
N GLU A 140 -4.50 -10.90 -5.08
CA GLU A 140 -5.60 -11.36 -5.93
C GLU A 140 -5.03 -12.17 -7.10
N LEU A 141 -5.03 -13.49 -6.92
CA LEU A 141 -4.61 -14.49 -7.90
C LEU A 141 -5.37 -14.31 -9.23
N ASN A 142 -6.60 -13.77 -9.17
CA ASN A 142 -7.42 -13.41 -10.32
C ASN A 142 -6.97 -12.12 -11.02
N TYR A 143 -6.43 -11.14 -10.30
CA TYR A 143 -5.88 -9.92 -10.88
C TYR A 143 -4.58 -10.23 -11.65
N TRP A 144 -3.67 -11.03 -11.07
CA TRP A 144 -2.47 -11.51 -11.77
C TRP A 144 -2.80 -12.35 -13.01
N LYS A 145 -3.84 -13.20 -12.93
CA LYS A 145 -4.36 -13.93 -14.10
C LYS A 145 -4.92 -13.01 -15.19
N LYS A 146 -5.56 -11.90 -14.82
CA LYS A 146 -6.06 -10.89 -15.77
C LYS A 146 -4.91 -10.10 -16.39
N LEU A 147 -3.93 -9.66 -15.61
CA LEU A 147 -2.75 -8.93 -16.09
C LEU A 147 -1.94 -9.76 -17.11
N ASN A 148 -1.67 -11.02 -16.77
CA ASN A 148 -0.96 -11.95 -17.66
C ASN A 148 -1.74 -12.32 -18.94
N ARG A 149 -3.08 -12.21 -18.94
CA ARG A 149 -3.90 -12.38 -20.15
C ARG A 149 -3.79 -11.17 -21.06
N TYR A 150 -3.72 -9.95 -20.52
CA TYR A 150 -3.53 -8.75 -21.34
C TYR A 150 -2.16 -8.70 -22.01
N GLU A 151 -1.09 -9.10 -21.31
CA GLU A 151 0.26 -9.17 -21.92
C GLU A 151 0.37 -10.24 -23.03
N ARG A 152 -0.40 -11.33 -22.94
CA ARG A 152 -0.43 -12.37 -23.99
C ARG A 152 -1.20 -11.97 -25.24
N ASN A 153 -2.15 -11.05 -25.14
CA ASN A 153 -2.96 -10.60 -26.27
C ASN A 153 -2.43 -9.31 -26.92
N SER A 154 -1.33 -8.75 -26.40
CA SER A 154 -0.66 -7.56 -26.95
C SER A 154 0.59 -7.90 -27.78
N LYS A 155 0.73 -9.16 -28.21
CA LYS A 155 1.73 -9.61 -29.18
C LYS A 155 1.05 -10.13 -30.44
#